data_AF-A0A561F007-F1
#
_entry.id   AF-A0A561F007-F1
#
_cell.length_a   1.000
_cell.length_b   1.000
_cell.length_c   1.000
_cell.angle_alpha   90.00
_cell.angle_beta   90.00
_cell.angle_gamma   90.00
#
_symmetry.space_group_name_H-M   'P 1'
#
loop_
_entity.id
_entity.type
_entity.pdbx_description
1 polymer ?
#
loop_
_entity_poly.entity_id
_entity_poly.type
_entity_poly.pdbx_seq_one_letter_code
_entity_poly.pdbx_strand_id
1 'polypeptide(L)'
;MARTAHEVIRRAGSAHRMEAAASQERAPAAQHRDAVPSTLPPGLLGADFSGVRVHTDPAAARAARSIGALAYAHGRDIVGEPLLLAPTPRGRGLLAHELAHVAEQGRSGRAVVQRRSRAAETGDLLEWWDSAADAAKALGLLESMTAPDFDDTLTDMLREHQVNRLIARVPGRAEVVRFLRLVGERASEANKQAVMADYPLANITPESQLIVFGQKFAAGRGARPAPPSPALRGLVSGDPSAPFTGSGATGTLSSDSPMSLREMWKMRGQAKEAKKTPGGVDEAKYQRKPGMEMLYDWSNPIKGDLTGPGSWLSTVSAADRKGQAELLLRQDIATRARGAYGATLPTRAEVIRSAAKAHRLNPELVAAIILAEQRDQSKREDAADFQSTMMTGRTSSIGLGQVEVKTAREKNLFADQVSTSMQTWLAGNTETSNQAIAQMLASDEFNIFAVARYLRLVADQGATKSLAALPNTAAAFPGIDLTRYAADASTWTDDHVTLIGSEYTSKPWDDALSLGWGDFVLEAYHDVKAAAVF
;
A
#
# COMPACT_ATOMS: atom_id res chain seq x y z
N MET A 1 -1.03 37.00 -3.48
CA MET A 1 -2.25 37.06 -4.32
C MET A 1 -1.89 37.22 -5.81
N ALA A 2 -1.21 36.25 -6.43
CA ALA A 2 -0.88 36.30 -7.87
C ALA A 2 -0.65 34.90 -8.48
N ARG A 3 -1.51 33.93 -8.16
CA ARG A 3 -1.49 32.57 -8.77
C ARG A 3 -2.86 32.08 -9.22
N THR A 4 -3.75 32.98 -9.63
CA THR A 4 -5.12 32.63 -10.05
C THR A 4 -5.51 33.11 -11.46
N ALA A 5 -4.69 33.94 -12.12
CA ALA A 5 -5.02 34.43 -13.47
C ALA A 5 -4.57 33.47 -14.60
N HIS A 6 -3.39 32.84 -14.47
CA HIS A 6 -2.86 31.96 -15.54
C HIS A 6 -3.61 30.64 -15.67
N GLU A 7 -4.23 30.14 -14.59
CA GLU A 7 -4.97 28.87 -14.61
C GLU A 7 -6.41 29.04 -15.12
N VAL A 8 -7.01 30.20 -14.86
CA VAL A 8 -8.32 30.60 -15.41
C VAL A 8 -8.22 30.84 -16.92
N ILE A 9 -7.13 31.43 -17.42
CA ILE A 9 -6.90 31.62 -18.86
C ILE A 9 -6.68 30.29 -19.58
N ARG A 10 -6.04 29.30 -18.92
CA ARG A 10 -5.85 27.95 -19.50
C ARG A 10 -7.15 27.13 -19.52
N ARG A 11 -8.02 27.26 -18.50
CA ARG A 11 -9.37 26.67 -18.49
C ARG A 11 -10.31 27.33 -19.51
N ALA A 12 -10.25 28.65 -19.65
CA ALA A 12 -11.00 29.38 -20.68
C ALA A 12 -10.53 29.04 -22.10
N GLY A 13 -9.21 28.93 -22.32
CA GLY A 13 -8.63 28.51 -23.60
C GLY A 13 -8.79 27.02 -23.94
N SER A 14 -9.20 26.19 -22.98
CA SER A 14 -9.63 24.80 -23.17
C SER A 14 -11.12 24.74 -23.51
N ALA A 15 -11.96 25.47 -22.77
CA ALA A 15 -13.39 25.58 -23.04
C ALA A 15 -13.66 26.17 -24.44
N HIS A 16 -12.90 27.18 -24.85
CA HIS A 16 -13.07 27.82 -26.16
C HIS A 16 -12.51 26.99 -27.33
N ARG A 17 -11.47 26.16 -27.10
CA ARG A 17 -11.00 25.16 -28.08
C ARG A 17 -11.96 23.98 -28.23
N MET A 18 -12.67 23.62 -27.15
CA MET A 18 -13.70 22.58 -27.15
C MET A 18 -15.03 23.05 -27.74
N GLU A 19 -15.43 24.31 -27.51
CA GLU A 19 -16.52 24.97 -28.25
C GLU A 19 -16.21 25.03 -29.75
N ALA A 20 -14.97 25.36 -30.12
CA ALA A 20 -14.52 25.34 -31.51
C ALA A 20 -14.51 23.93 -32.11
N ALA A 21 -14.12 22.90 -31.34
CA ALA A 21 -14.17 21.50 -31.77
C ALA A 21 -15.62 20.99 -31.93
N ALA A 22 -16.52 21.32 -30.98
CA ALA A 22 -17.95 21.02 -31.07
C ALA A 22 -18.68 21.85 -32.17
N SER A 23 -18.14 23.02 -32.52
CA SER A 23 -18.61 23.82 -33.65
C SER A 23 -18.06 23.33 -35.00
N GLN A 24 -16.87 22.69 -35.00
CA GLN A 24 -16.23 22.10 -36.18
C GLN A 24 -16.77 20.69 -36.49
N GLU A 25 -17.13 19.89 -35.49
CA GLU A 25 -17.92 18.67 -35.63
C GLU A 25 -19.41 18.98 -35.47
N ARG A 26 -19.97 19.72 -36.45
CA ARG A 26 -21.42 19.63 -36.71
C ARG A 26 -21.81 18.15 -36.72
N ALA A 27 -23.03 17.84 -36.24
CA ALA A 27 -23.66 16.54 -36.45
C ALA A 27 -23.24 16.03 -37.84
N PRO A 28 -22.47 14.93 -37.92
CA PRO A 28 -21.99 14.46 -39.21
C PRO A 28 -23.21 14.33 -40.12
N ALA A 29 -23.01 14.45 -41.43
CA ALA A 29 -24.03 14.05 -42.39
C ALA A 29 -24.24 12.52 -42.24
N ALA A 30 -24.93 12.12 -41.16
CA ALA A 30 -25.12 10.75 -40.73
C ALA A 30 -26.08 10.09 -41.72
N GLN A 31 -25.59 9.02 -42.32
CA GLN A 31 -26.30 8.29 -43.39
C GLN A 31 -27.46 7.44 -42.85
N HIS A 32 -27.63 7.36 -41.52
CA HIS A 32 -28.70 6.59 -40.89
C HIS A 32 -29.43 7.44 -39.85
N ARG A 33 -30.74 7.62 -40.08
CA ARG A 33 -31.66 8.31 -39.17
C ARG A 33 -32.61 7.29 -38.60
N ASP A 34 -32.49 7.02 -37.31
CA ASP A 34 -33.50 6.23 -36.61
C ASP A 34 -34.59 7.17 -36.10
N ALA A 35 -35.85 6.81 -36.36
CA ALA A 35 -36.98 7.50 -35.75
C ALA A 35 -36.98 7.21 -34.24
N VAL A 36 -37.38 8.20 -33.43
CA VAL A 36 -37.63 7.98 -32.00
C VAL A 36 -38.59 6.78 -31.87
N PRO A 37 -38.24 5.71 -31.13
CA PRO A 37 -39.08 4.53 -31.02
C PRO A 37 -40.48 4.90 -30.55
N SER A 38 -41.52 4.43 -31.25
CA SER A 38 -42.94 4.70 -30.99
C SER A 38 -43.47 4.12 -29.66
N THR A 39 -42.58 3.63 -28.80
CA THR A 39 -42.89 2.94 -27.54
C THR A 39 -42.60 3.77 -26.28
N LEU A 40 -42.23 5.05 -26.43
CA LEU A 40 -42.21 5.99 -25.29
C LEU A 40 -43.67 6.39 -24.96
N PRO A 41 -44.13 6.28 -23.70
CA PRO A 41 -45.50 6.64 -23.35
C PRO A 41 -45.82 8.09 -23.77
N PRO A 42 -46.94 8.36 -24.46
CA PRO A 42 -47.34 9.72 -24.73
C PRO A 42 -47.62 10.43 -23.40
N GLY A 43 -46.81 11.43 -23.04
CA GLY A 43 -47.11 12.31 -21.90
C GLY A 43 -45.99 12.62 -20.91
N LEU A 44 -44.79 12.04 -20.99
CA LEU A 44 -43.76 12.25 -19.96
C LEU A 44 -43.26 13.71 -19.82
N LEU A 45 -43.39 14.55 -20.85
CA LEU A 45 -42.87 15.94 -20.85
C LEU A 45 -43.78 16.99 -21.51
N GLY A 46 -44.95 16.63 -22.04
CA GLY A 46 -45.88 17.56 -22.69
C GLY A 46 -45.34 18.31 -23.92
N ALA A 47 -44.26 17.82 -24.55
CA ALA A 47 -43.56 18.45 -25.68
C ALA A 47 -43.67 17.61 -26.97
N ASP A 48 -43.63 18.28 -28.13
CA ASP A 48 -43.63 17.63 -29.46
C ASP A 48 -42.21 17.19 -29.85
N PHE A 49 -42.03 15.87 -30.00
CA PHE A 49 -40.76 15.24 -30.38
C PHE A 49 -40.72 14.74 -31.83
N SER A 50 -41.74 15.05 -32.64
CA SER A 50 -41.84 14.61 -34.04
C SER A 50 -40.67 15.08 -34.93
N GLY A 51 -39.97 16.14 -34.52
CA GLY A 51 -38.81 16.69 -35.21
C GLY A 51 -37.45 16.18 -34.70
N VAL A 52 -37.41 15.29 -33.71
CA VAL A 52 -36.16 14.80 -33.10
C VAL A 52 -35.51 13.72 -33.96
N ARG A 53 -34.20 13.83 -34.15
CA ARG A 53 -33.36 12.88 -34.91
C ARG A 53 -32.38 12.22 -33.97
N VAL A 54 -32.27 10.90 -34.04
CA VAL A 54 -31.29 10.14 -33.26
C VAL A 54 -30.19 9.63 -34.21
N HIS A 55 -28.95 9.95 -33.88
CA HIS A 55 -27.75 9.55 -34.63
C HIS A 55 -27.01 8.49 -33.82
N THR A 56 -26.95 7.28 -34.37
CA THR A 56 -26.43 6.08 -33.71
C THR A 56 -25.33 5.39 -34.51
N ASP A 57 -24.80 6.04 -35.55
CA ASP A 57 -23.74 5.47 -36.37
C ASP A 57 -22.36 5.50 -35.67
N PRO A 58 -21.33 4.80 -36.19
CA PRO A 58 -20.01 4.80 -35.58
C PRO A 58 -19.35 6.19 -35.48
N ALA A 59 -19.76 7.17 -36.31
CA ALA A 59 -19.27 8.54 -36.22
C ALA A 59 -19.94 9.31 -35.07
N ALA A 60 -21.25 9.15 -34.90
CA ALA A 60 -22.01 9.66 -33.75
C ALA A 60 -21.45 9.13 -32.43
N ALA A 61 -21.15 7.83 -32.36
CA ALA A 61 -20.50 7.21 -31.21
C ALA A 61 -19.11 7.82 -30.89
N ARG A 62 -18.32 8.13 -31.92
CA ARG A 62 -17.02 8.80 -31.74
C ARG A 62 -17.19 10.25 -31.27
N ALA A 63 -18.18 10.96 -31.79
CA ALA A 63 -18.49 12.33 -31.39
C ALA A 63 -18.98 12.42 -29.93
N ALA A 64 -19.84 11.51 -29.48
CA ALA A 64 -20.27 11.47 -28.08
C ALA A 64 -19.09 11.20 -27.13
N ARG A 65 -18.19 10.26 -27.52
CA ARG A 65 -16.96 10.00 -26.77
C ARG A 65 -15.99 11.17 -26.76
N SER A 66 -15.84 11.91 -27.86
CA SER A 66 -14.88 13.03 -27.94
C SER A 66 -15.22 14.16 -26.96
N ILE A 67 -16.49 14.24 -26.54
CA ILE A 67 -16.97 15.16 -25.52
C ILE A 67 -17.25 14.51 -24.16
N GLY A 68 -16.85 13.25 -23.95
CA GLY A 68 -16.97 12.56 -22.66
C GLY A 68 -18.40 12.22 -22.22
N ALA A 69 -19.31 11.93 -23.16
CA ALA A 69 -20.70 11.55 -22.89
C ALA A 69 -21.07 10.19 -23.52
N LEU A 70 -22.08 9.49 -22.98
CA LEU A 70 -22.70 8.30 -23.60
C LEU A 70 -23.63 8.72 -24.75
N ALA A 71 -24.37 9.82 -24.56
CA ALA A 71 -25.13 10.51 -25.58
C ALA A 71 -25.13 12.03 -25.29
N TYR A 72 -25.55 12.84 -26.25
CA TYR A 72 -25.81 14.26 -26.01
C TYR A 72 -26.90 14.80 -26.93
N ALA A 73 -27.59 15.84 -26.47
CA ALA A 73 -28.59 16.57 -27.23
C ALA A 73 -28.08 17.94 -27.71
N HIS A 74 -28.26 18.21 -29.00
CA HIS A 74 -28.00 19.50 -29.61
C HIS A 74 -29.12 19.88 -30.58
N GLY A 75 -29.90 20.90 -30.21
CA GLY A 75 -31.09 21.31 -30.93
C GLY A 75 -32.14 20.20 -30.93
N ARG A 76 -32.37 19.60 -32.11
CA ARG A 76 -33.28 18.46 -32.31
C ARG A 76 -32.55 17.15 -32.59
N ASP A 77 -31.23 17.13 -32.39
CA ASP A 77 -30.39 15.99 -32.69
C ASP A 77 -29.88 15.37 -31.39
N ILE A 78 -30.10 14.07 -31.22
CA ILE A 78 -29.53 13.25 -30.15
C ILE A 78 -28.43 12.40 -30.78
N VAL A 79 -27.23 12.46 -30.25
CA VAL A 79 -26.05 11.78 -30.80
C VAL A 79 -25.51 10.83 -29.75
N GLY A 80 -25.36 9.54 -30.06
CA GLY A 80 -24.89 8.56 -29.08
C GLY A 80 -24.58 7.20 -29.67
N GLU A 81 -24.24 6.25 -28.81
CA GLU A 81 -23.97 4.87 -29.23
C GLU A 81 -25.27 4.09 -29.51
N PRO A 82 -25.33 3.28 -30.59
CA PRO A 82 -26.52 2.52 -30.99
C PRO A 82 -27.00 1.55 -29.91
N LEU A 83 -26.07 0.87 -29.24
CA LEU A 83 -26.40 -0.08 -28.18
C LEU A 83 -26.86 0.61 -26.88
N LEU A 84 -26.50 1.88 -26.69
CA LEU A 84 -26.88 2.66 -25.51
C LEU A 84 -28.23 3.37 -25.68
N LEU A 85 -28.68 3.59 -26.93
CA LEU A 85 -29.99 4.17 -27.26
C LEU A 85 -31.00 3.12 -27.76
N ALA A 86 -30.63 1.83 -27.75
CA ALA A 86 -31.50 0.72 -28.13
C ALA A 86 -32.80 0.66 -27.28
N PRO A 87 -33.90 0.04 -27.77
CA PRO A 87 -35.20 -0.06 -27.07
C PRO A 87 -35.17 -1.06 -25.88
N THR A 88 -34.11 -1.04 -25.10
CA THR A 88 -33.98 -1.70 -23.80
C THR A 88 -34.47 -0.75 -22.69
N PRO A 89 -34.81 -1.22 -21.49
CA PRO A 89 -35.13 -0.32 -20.36
C PRO A 89 -34.06 0.75 -20.13
N ARG A 90 -32.78 0.35 -20.25
CA ARG A 90 -31.60 1.23 -20.16
C ARG A 90 -31.59 2.31 -21.24
N GLY A 91 -31.72 1.92 -22.50
CA GLY A 91 -31.65 2.88 -23.60
C GLY A 91 -32.88 3.78 -23.70
N ARG A 92 -34.06 3.32 -23.25
CA ARG A 92 -35.23 4.19 -23.07
C ARG A 92 -35.02 5.28 -22.02
N GLY A 93 -34.33 4.97 -20.91
CA GLY A 93 -34.00 5.95 -19.87
C GLY A 93 -33.04 7.02 -20.38
N LEU A 94 -31.92 6.61 -21.01
CA LEU A 94 -30.97 7.54 -21.62
C LEU A 94 -31.62 8.39 -22.71
N LEU A 95 -32.46 7.79 -23.56
CA LEU A 95 -33.16 8.52 -24.60
C LEU A 95 -34.19 9.52 -24.03
N ALA A 96 -34.93 9.15 -22.98
CA ALA A 96 -35.86 10.06 -22.30
C ALA A 96 -35.12 11.24 -21.65
N HIS A 97 -33.94 10.99 -21.09
CA HIS A 97 -33.05 12.02 -20.55
C HIS A 97 -32.65 13.04 -21.62
N GLU A 98 -32.13 12.56 -22.75
CA GLU A 98 -31.72 13.45 -23.86
C GLU A 98 -32.92 14.19 -24.49
N LEU A 99 -34.10 13.57 -24.52
CA LEU A 99 -35.33 14.23 -24.97
C LEU A 99 -35.77 15.37 -24.05
N ALA A 100 -35.49 15.30 -22.75
CA ALA A 100 -35.73 16.41 -21.83
C ALA A 100 -34.88 17.63 -22.20
N HIS A 101 -33.60 17.43 -22.53
CA HIS A 101 -32.72 18.51 -23.02
C HIS A 101 -33.23 19.12 -24.33
N VAL A 102 -33.73 18.30 -25.25
CA VAL A 102 -34.36 18.80 -26.49
C VAL A 102 -35.58 19.69 -26.18
N ALA A 103 -36.42 19.29 -25.22
CA ALA A 103 -37.59 20.06 -24.82
C ALA A 103 -37.21 21.40 -24.17
N GLU A 104 -36.18 21.42 -23.32
CA GLU A 104 -35.68 22.65 -22.67
C GLU A 104 -35.04 23.62 -23.67
N GLN A 105 -34.27 23.12 -24.63
CA GLN A 105 -33.68 23.93 -25.70
C GLN A 105 -34.75 24.57 -26.60
N GLY A 106 -35.85 23.85 -26.85
CA GLY A 106 -37.01 24.38 -27.57
C GLY A 106 -37.68 25.56 -26.87
N ARG A 107 -37.61 25.65 -25.53
CA ARG A 107 -38.22 26.72 -24.72
C ARG A 107 -37.29 27.92 -24.51
N SER A 108 -35.98 27.70 -24.51
CA SER A 108 -34.97 28.74 -24.28
C SER A 108 -34.45 29.43 -25.55
N GLY A 109 -34.79 28.91 -26.74
CA GLY A 109 -34.49 29.55 -28.03
C GLY A 109 -33.01 29.56 -28.43
N ARG A 110 -32.14 28.90 -27.64
CA ARG A 110 -30.69 28.86 -27.87
C ARG A 110 -30.22 27.41 -27.84
N ALA A 111 -29.84 26.88 -29.01
CA ALA A 111 -29.21 25.56 -29.11
C ALA A 111 -27.78 25.65 -28.58
N VAL A 112 -27.59 25.23 -27.33
CA VAL A 112 -26.26 24.99 -26.74
C VAL A 112 -26.11 23.49 -26.63
N VAL A 113 -24.92 22.95 -26.92
CA VAL A 113 -24.64 21.53 -26.70
C VAL A 113 -24.80 21.25 -25.21
N GLN A 114 -25.88 20.57 -24.84
CA GLN A 114 -26.09 20.10 -23.48
C GLN A 114 -25.52 18.69 -23.42
N ARG A 115 -24.38 18.57 -22.74
CA ARG A 115 -23.75 17.29 -22.43
C ARG A 115 -23.83 17.08 -20.93
N ARG A 116 -24.22 15.89 -20.50
CA ARG A 116 -23.97 15.42 -19.13
C ARG A 116 -22.66 14.64 -19.14
N SER A 117 -21.91 14.71 -18.04
CA SER A 117 -20.75 13.82 -17.88
C SER A 117 -21.24 12.37 -17.90
N ARG A 118 -20.42 11.47 -18.42
CA ARG A 118 -20.67 10.02 -18.39
C ARG A 118 -21.08 9.51 -17.01
N ALA A 119 -20.59 10.17 -15.95
CA ALA A 119 -20.90 9.91 -14.56
C ALA A 119 -22.35 10.24 -14.16
N ALA A 120 -22.92 11.35 -14.68
CA ALA A 120 -24.31 11.75 -14.42
C ALA A 120 -25.31 10.91 -15.22
N GLU A 121 -24.93 10.43 -16.41
CA GLU A 121 -25.71 9.43 -17.16
C GLU A 121 -25.60 8.05 -16.51
N THR A 122 -24.42 7.67 -15.98
CA THR A 122 -24.34 6.53 -15.06
C THR A 122 -25.12 6.81 -13.78
N GLY A 123 -25.26 8.06 -13.35
CA GLY A 123 -26.04 8.54 -12.20
C GLY A 123 -27.53 8.21 -12.32
N ASP A 124 -28.13 8.51 -13.46
CA ASP A 124 -29.52 8.11 -13.77
C ASP A 124 -29.66 6.58 -13.95
N LEU A 125 -28.59 5.89 -14.38
CA LEU A 125 -28.53 4.42 -14.33
C LEU A 125 -28.37 3.88 -12.90
N LEU A 126 -27.68 4.63 -12.03
CA LEU A 126 -27.28 4.37 -10.64
C LEU A 126 -28.40 4.64 -9.64
N GLU A 127 -29.34 5.52 -9.97
CA GLU A 127 -30.55 5.77 -9.18
C GLU A 127 -31.46 4.52 -9.08
N TRP A 128 -31.31 3.56 -10.00
CA TRP A 128 -32.16 2.35 -10.10
C TRP A 128 -31.49 1.07 -9.55
N TRP A 129 -30.28 1.15 -8.97
CA TRP A 129 -29.53 -0.03 -8.55
C TRP A 129 -29.98 -0.56 -7.19
N ASP A 130 -31.11 -1.24 -7.18
CA ASP A 130 -31.56 -1.99 -6.01
C ASP A 130 -31.09 -3.46 -6.01
N SER A 131 -30.36 -3.91 -7.04
CA SER A 131 -29.97 -5.31 -7.18
C SER A 131 -28.46 -5.53 -7.34
N ALA A 132 -28.00 -6.74 -6.95
CA ALA A 132 -26.63 -7.17 -7.18
C ALA A 132 -26.27 -7.28 -8.67
N ALA A 133 -27.25 -7.55 -9.54
CA ALA A 133 -27.04 -7.62 -10.98
C ALA A 133 -26.69 -6.24 -11.57
N ASP A 134 -27.24 -5.16 -11.01
CA ASP A 134 -26.96 -3.81 -11.50
C ASP A 134 -25.61 -3.31 -10.99
N ALA A 135 -25.25 -3.62 -9.74
CA ALA A 135 -23.91 -3.40 -9.21
C ALA A 135 -22.82 -4.16 -10.00
N ALA A 136 -23.12 -5.36 -10.52
CA ALA A 136 -22.18 -6.09 -11.38
C ALA A 136 -22.00 -5.40 -12.76
N LYS A 137 -23.09 -4.90 -13.37
CA LYS A 137 -23.03 -4.14 -14.63
C LYS A 137 -22.23 -2.85 -14.47
N ALA A 138 -22.43 -2.15 -13.35
CA ALA A 138 -21.68 -0.96 -12.97
C ALA A 138 -20.18 -1.19 -13.01
N LEU A 139 -19.75 -2.25 -12.33
CA LEU A 139 -18.36 -2.61 -12.23
C LEU A 139 -17.80 -2.94 -13.63
N GLY A 140 -18.56 -3.65 -14.46
CA GLY A 140 -18.20 -3.90 -15.86
C GLY A 140 -18.04 -2.62 -16.70
N LEU A 141 -18.85 -1.58 -16.44
CA LEU A 141 -18.69 -0.28 -17.11
C LEU A 141 -17.42 0.43 -16.65
N LEU A 142 -17.17 0.50 -15.35
CA LEU A 142 -15.95 1.09 -14.77
C LEU A 142 -14.68 0.44 -15.32
N GLU A 143 -14.71 -0.87 -15.55
CA GLU A 143 -13.59 -1.63 -16.12
C GLU A 143 -13.29 -1.29 -17.58
N SER A 144 -14.33 -0.98 -18.35
CA SER A 144 -14.20 -0.60 -19.76
C SER A 144 -13.63 0.81 -19.97
N MET A 145 -13.56 1.62 -18.91
CA MET A 145 -13.09 3.01 -18.99
C MET A 145 -11.58 3.11 -19.08
N THR A 146 -11.10 4.19 -19.70
CA THR A 146 -9.69 4.58 -19.59
C THR A 146 -9.38 5.09 -18.18
N ALA A 147 -8.11 5.21 -17.81
CA ALA A 147 -7.75 5.72 -16.48
C ALA A 147 -8.28 7.16 -16.22
N PRO A 148 -8.16 8.13 -17.15
CA PRO A 148 -8.75 9.45 -16.97
C PRO A 148 -10.28 9.41 -16.81
N ASP A 149 -10.98 8.66 -17.67
CA ASP A 149 -12.44 8.56 -17.61
C ASP A 149 -12.92 7.91 -16.30
N PHE A 150 -12.19 6.88 -15.84
CA PHE A 150 -12.46 6.21 -14.57
C PHE A 150 -12.28 7.19 -13.40
N ASP A 151 -11.19 7.97 -13.39
CA ASP A 151 -10.91 8.91 -12.31
C ASP A 151 -11.96 10.02 -12.22
N ASP A 152 -12.33 10.62 -13.35
CA ASP A 152 -13.41 11.62 -13.41
C ASP A 152 -14.75 11.04 -12.95
N THR A 153 -15.08 9.82 -13.40
CA THR A 153 -16.30 9.11 -13.00
C THR A 153 -16.31 8.83 -11.49
N LEU A 154 -15.17 8.41 -10.94
CA LEU A 154 -15.03 8.12 -9.52
C LEU A 154 -15.19 9.38 -8.67
N THR A 155 -14.67 10.53 -9.10
CA THR A 155 -14.88 11.82 -8.43
C THR A 155 -16.38 12.17 -8.33
N ASP A 156 -17.13 11.98 -9.41
CA ASP A 156 -18.57 12.23 -9.42
C ASP A 156 -19.33 11.20 -8.55
N MET A 157 -18.96 9.92 -8.61
CA MET A 157 -19.52 8.87 -7.75
C MET A 157 -19.32 9.15 -6.25
N LEU A 158 -18.15 9.67 -5.87
CA LEU A 158 -17.85 10.08 -4.50
C LEU A 158 -18.72 11.27 -4.07
N ARG A 159 -18.92 12.27 -4.96
CA ARG A 159 -19.79 13.42 -4.70
C ARG A 159 -21.25 13.01 -4.47
N GLU A 160 -21.71 11.96 -5.14
CA GLU A 160 -23.10 11.46 -5.08
C GLU A 160 -23.28 10.27 -4.12
N HIS A 161 -22.27 9.96 -3.28
CA HIS A 161 -22.27 8.83 -2.34
C HIS A 161 -22.60 7.48 -3.01
N GLN A 162 -22.20 7.30 -4.26
CA GLN A 162 -22.46 6.10 -5.07
C GLN A 162 -21.44 4.99 -4.81
N VAL A 163 -20.23 5.31 -4.36
CA VAL A 163 -19.20 4.32 -4.02
C VAL A 163 -19.69 3.36 -2.93
N ASN A 164 -20.25 3.89 -1.85
CA ASN A 164 -20.80 3.09 -0.76
C ASN A 164 -22.00 2.25 -1.18
N ARG A 165 -22.85 2.79 -2.06
CA ARG A 165 -23.96 2.04 -2.66
C ARG A 165 -23.46 0.88 -3.51
N LEU A 166 -22.45 1.10 -4.36
CA LEU A 166 -21.84 0.06 -5.17
C LEU A 166 -21.27 -1.06 -4.29
N ILE A 167 -20.45 -0.70 -3.29
CA ILE A 167 -19.82 -1.67 -2.37
C ILE A 167 -20.88 -2.47 -1.59
N ALA A 168 -21.96 -1.83 -1.15
CA ALA A 168 -23.02 -2.49 -0.40
C ALA A 168 -23.88 -3.45 -1.24
N ARG A 169 -23.90 -3.29 -2.57
CA ARG A 169 -24.77 -4.05 -3.48
C ARG A 169 -24.04 -5.07 -4.33
N VAL A 170 -22.71 -4.99 -4.48
CA VAL A 170 -21.97 -6.05 -5.18
C VAL A 170 -22.11 -7.39 -4.43
N PRO A 171 -22.26 -8.51 -5.15
CA PRO A 171 -22.71 -9.79 -4.57
C PRO A 171 -21.69 -10.46 -3.64
N GLY A 172 -20.43 -10.04 -3.65
CA GLY A 172 -19.40 -10.68 -2.84
C GLY A 172 -18.10 -9.91 -2.71
N ARG A 173 -17.21 -10.46 -1.88
CA ARG A 173 -15.87 -9.91 -1.61
C ARG A 173 -15.02 -9.79 -2.87
N ALA A 174 -15.19 -10.71 -3.83
CA ALA A 174 -14.42 -10.71 -5.08
C ALA A 174 -14.66 -9.44 -5.91
N GLU A 175 -15.92 -9.00 -6.02
CA GLU A 175 -16.32 -7.81 -6.74
C GLU A 175 -15.86 -6.53 -6.03
N VAL A 176 -15.86 -6.52 -4.69
CA VAL A 176 -15.28 -5.42 -3.92
C VAL A 176 -13.77 -5.31 -4.15
N VAL A 177 -13.05 -6.43 -4.10
CA VAL A 177 -11.60 -6.47 -4.41
C VAL A 177 -11.35 -6.02 -5.85
N ARG A 178 -12.19 -6.43 -6.79
CA ARG A 178 -12.12 -6.02 -8.20
C ARG A 178 -12.32 -4.52 -8.37
N PHE A 179 -13.31 -3.93 -7.69
CA PHE A 179 -13.50 -2.48 -7.65
C PHE A 179 -12.30 -1.74 -7.05
N LEU A 180 -11.84 -2.14 -5.86
CA LEU A 180 -10.69 -1.54 -5.19
C LEU A 180 -9.42 -1.63 -6.05
N ARG A 181 -9.26 -2.70 -6.83
CA ARG A 181 -8.14 -2.86 -7.75
C ARG A 181 -8.18 -1.82 -8.87
N LEU A 182 -9.36 -1.55 -9.46
CA LEU A 182 -9.53 -0.47 -10.43
C LEU A 182 -9.19 0.89 -9.81
N VAL A 183 -9.61 1.12 -8.56
CA VAL A 183 -9.25 2.34 -7.82
C VAL A 183 -7.73 2.46 -7.69
N GLY A 184 -7.04 1.39 -7.28
CA GLY A 184 -5.58 1.39 -7.15
C GLY A 184 -4.85 1.64 -8.48
N GLU A 185 -5.35 1.06 -9.58
CA GLU A 185 -4.73 1.11 -10.91
C GLU A 185 -5.00 2.41 -11.67
N ARG A 186 -6.18 3.01 -11.49
CA ARG A 186 -6.69 4.06 -12.38
C ARG A 186 -7.02 5.38 -11.68
N ALA A 187 -7.24 5.38 -10.37
CA ALA A 187 -7.59 6.60 -9.66
C ALA A 187 -6.37 7.47 -9.35
N SER A 188 -6.58 8.78 -9.28
CA SER A 188 -5.68 9.73 -8.66
C SER A 188 -5.55 9.49 -7.16
N GLU A 189 -4.43 9.93 -6.57
CA GLU A 189 -4.22 9.78 -5.12
C GLU A 189 -5.34 10.43 -4.29
N ALA A 190 -5.90 11.56 -4.76
CA ALA A 190 -7.03 12.19 -4.09
C ALA A 190 -8.26 11.27 -4.05
N ASN A 191 -8.61 10.64 -5.18
CA ASN A 191 -9.75 9.73 -5.23
C ASN A 191 -9.49 8.41 -4.49
N LYS A 192 -8.25 7.89 -4.49
CA LYS A 192 -7.88 6.73 -3.64
C LYS A 192 -8.15 7.02 -2.16
N GLN A 193 -7.71 8.18 -1.68
CA GLN A 193 -7.94 8.60 -0.29
C GLN A 193 -9.43 8.75 0.01
N ALA A 194 -10.19 9.38 -0.90
CA ALA A 194 -11.63 9.58 -0.75
C ALA A 194 -12.41 8.26 -0.73
N VAL A 195 -12.11 7.31 -1.63
CA VAL A 195 -12.71 5.97 -1.62
C VAL A 195 -12.46 5.29 -0.28
N MET A 196 -11.23 5.34 0.24
CA MET A 196 -10.89 4.68 1.50
C MET A 196 -11.45 5.39 2.74
N ALA A 197 -11.84 6.66 2.63
CA ALA A 197 -12.56 7.38 3.68
C ALA A 197 -14.04 6.99 3.72
N ASP A 198 -14.65 6.77 2.55
CA ASP A 198 -16.03 6.30 2.44
C ASP A 198 -16.16 4.79 2.72
N TYR A 199 -15.10 4.02 2.45
CA TYR A 199 -15.07 2.57 2.63
C TYR A 199 -15.40 2.18 4.09
N PRO A 200 -16.37 1.28 4.34
CA PRO A 200 -16.79 0.95 5.69
C PRO A 200 -15.61 0.53 6.58
N LEU A 201 -15.46 1.16 7.75
CA LEU A 201 -14.33 0.91 8.66
C LEU A 201 -14.14 -0.58 9.00
N ALA A 202 -15.24 -1.34 9.17
CA ALA A 202 -15.19 -2.78 9.42
C ALA A 202 -14.54 -3.60 8.29
N ASN A 203 -14.47 -3.05 7.08
CA ASN A 203 -13.86 -3.66 5.91
C ASN A 203 -12.46 -3.08 5.61
N ILE A 204 -12.04 -2.02 6.31
CA ILE A 204 -10.67 -1.50 6.19
C ILE A 204 -9.72 -2.52 6.81
N THR A 205 -9.05 -3.26 5.94
CA THR A 205 -8.09 -4.31 6.30
C THR A 205 -6.75 -3.96 5.67
N PRO A 206 -5.63 -4.52 6.17
CA PRO A 206 -4.34 -4.37 5.51
C PRO A 206 -4.39 -4.78 4.02
N GLU A 207 -5.19 -5.80 3.68
CA GLU A 207 -5.39 -6.24 2.31
C GLU A 207 -6.09 -5.18 1.43
N SER A 208 -7.19 -4.58 1.89
CA SER A 208 -7.87 -3.54 1.11
C SER A 208 -7.00 -2.30 0.91
N GLN A 209 -6.17 -1.95 1.90
CA GLN A 209 -5.17 -0.89 1.77
C GLN A 209 -4.13 -1.21 0.68
N LEU A 210 -3.56 -2.42 0.68
CA LEU A 210 -2.58 -2.84 -0.33
C LEU A 210 -3.17 -2.98 -1.73
N ILE A 211 -4.43 -3.36 -1.88
CA ILE A 211 -5.09 -3.39 -3.19
C ILE A 211 -5.08 -1.99 -3.83
N VAL A 212 -5.31 -0.94 -3.02
CA VAL A 212 -5.44 0.45 -3.49
C VAL A 212 -4.07 1.15 -3.59
N PHE A 213 -3.23 1.04 -2.55
CA PHE A 213 -1.96 1.78 -2.46
C PHE A 213 -0.73 0.93 -2.79
N GLY A 214 -0.89 -0.39 -2.90
CA GLY A 214 0.21 -1.33 -3.07
C GLY A 214 0.63 -1.64 -4.49
N GLN A 215 -0.01 -1.03 -5.51
CA GLN A 215 0.37 -1.19 -6.92
C GLN A 215 1.84 -0.82 -7.19
N LYS A 216 2.43 0.06 -6.38
CA LYS A 216 3.86 0.41 -6.46
C LYS A 216 4.82 -0.71 -5.99
N PHE A 217 4.29 -1.78 -5.40
CA PHE A 217 5.04 -2.98 -4.99
C PHE A 217 4.95 -4.11 -6.03
N ALA A 218 4.05 -4.00 -7.02
CA ALA A 218 3.96 -4.95 -8.11
C ALA A 218 5.29 -4.92 -8.87
N ALA A 219 5.89 -6.10 -9.05
CA ALA A 219 7.21 -6.33 -9.65
C ALA A 219 7.55 -5.25 -10.70
N GLY A 220 8.33 -4.25 -10.27
CA GLY A 220 8.85 -3.24 -11.16
C GLY A 220 9.70 -3.91 -12.24
N ARG A 221 9.85 -3.25 -13.39
CA ARG A 221 10.64 -3.74 -14.55
C ARG A 221 12.06 -4.14 -14.12
N GLY A 222 12.25 -5.41 -13.80
CA GLY A 222 13.49 -6.02 -13.35
C GLY A 222 13.31 -7.53 -13.30
N ALA A 223 14.39 -8.29 -13.50
CA ALA A 223 14.30 -9.74 -13.40
C ALA A 223 13.94 -10.14 -11.96
N ARG A 224 12.89 -10.95 -11.80
CA ARG A 224 12.60 -11.64 -10.55
C ARG A 224 13.82 -12.51 -10.20
N PRO A 225 14.38 -12.40 -9.00
CA PRO A 225 15.46 -13.28 -8.58
C PRO A 225 15.00 -14.74 -8.64
N ALA A 226 15.90 -15.64 -9.03
CA ALA A 226 15.61 -17.07 -8.96
C ALA A 226 15.31 -17.47 -7.49
N PRO A 227 14.37 -18.40 -7.26
CA PRO A 227 14.04 -18.87 -5.91
C PRO A 227 15.29 -19.42 -5.20
N PRO A 228 15.31 -19.44 -3.85
CA PRO A 228 16.45 -19.93 -3.10
C PRO A 228 16.71 -21.41 -3.42
N SER A 229 17.99 -21.80 -3.49
CA SER A 229 18.36 -23.21 -3.63
C SER A 229 17.79 -24.01 -2.44
N PRO A 230 17.16 -25.18 -2.67
CA PRO A 230 16.65 -26.02 -1.59
C PRO A 230 17.71 -26.39 -0.55
N ALA A 231 18.99 -26.49 -0.94
CA ALA A 231 20.10 -26.79 -0.04
C ALA A 231 20.30 -25.73 1.06
N LEU A 232 19.95 -24.46 0.79
CA LEU A 232 20.04 -23.38 1.76
C LEU A 232 19.12 -23.59 2.96
N ARG A 233 18.07 -24.41 2.84
CA ARG A 233 17.21 -24.78 3.98
C ARG A 233 17.97 -25.54 5.07
N GLY A 234 19.11 -26.17 4.73
CA GLY A 234 19.99 -26.80 5.71
C GLY A 234 20.68 -25.81 6.66
N LEU A 235 20.65 -24.51 6.36
CA LEU A 235 21.17 -23.44 7.23
C LEU A 235 20.21 -23.09 8.39
N VAL A 236 18.97 -23.57 8.34
CA VAL A 236 17.96 -23.31 9.37
C VAL A 236 17.95 -24.47 10.35
N SER A 237 18.30 -24.20 11.61
CA SER A 237 18.30 -25.21 12.67
C SER A 237 16.88 -25.76 12.93
N GLY A 238 16.80 -27.02 13.33
CA GLY A 238 15.56 -27.62 13.83
C GLY A 238 15.18 -27.19 15.25
N ASP A 239 16.12 -26.58 15.99
CA ASP A 239 15.85 -26.00 17.31
C ASP A 239 15.12 -24.65 17.16
N PRO A 240 13.87 -24.50 17.63
CA PRO A 240 13.10 -23.26 17.47
C PRO A 240 13.60 -22.10 18.35
N SER A 241 14.58 -22.33 19.24
CA SER A 241 15.30 -21.29 19.99
C SER A 241 16.61 -20.86 19.33
N ALA A 242 17.05 -21.50 18.25
CA ALA A 242 18.33 -21.18 17.65
C ALA A 242 18.30 -19.88 16.83
N PRO A 243 19.46 -19.20 16.68
CA PRO A 243 19.62 -18.06 15.76
C PRO A 243 19.19 -18.42 14.33
N PHE A 244 18.68 -17.42 13.60
CA PHE A 244 18.24 -17.57 12.21
C PHE A 244 17.20 -18.68 12.00
N THR A 245 16.20 -18.75 12.89
CA THR A 245 15.05 -19.68 12.76
C THR A 245 13.69 -18.98 12.70
N GLY A 246 13.66 -17.64 12.78
CA GLY A 246 12.46 -16.84 12.64
C GLY A 246 11.89 -16.80 11.21
N SER A 247 10.85 -15.99 11.04
CA SER A 247 10.08 -15.75 9.81
C SER A 247 10.96 -15.40 8.59
N GLY A 248 12.06 -14.68 8.79
CA GLY A 248 13.07 -14.40 7.77
C GLY A 248 13.71 -15.65 7.20
N ALA A 249 14.08 -16.61 8.04
CA ALA A 249 14.72 -17.85 7.62
C ALA A 249 13.71 -18.87 7.05
N THR A 250 12.52 -18.94 7.62
CA THR A 250 11.50 -19.96 7.28
C THR A 250 10.59 -19.56 6.13
N GLY A 251 10.39 -18.26 5.89
CA GLY A 251 9.39 -17.76 4.94
C GLY A 251 7.95 -17.92 5.44
N THR A 252 7.76 -18.09 6.75
CA THR A 252 6.43 -18.14 7.40
C THR A 252 6.08 -16.80 8.02
N LEU A 253 4.79 -16.53 8.26
CA LEU A 253 4.40 -15.36 9.04
C LEU A 253 4.85 -15.53 10.48
N SER A 254 5.31 -14.46 11.13
CA SER A 254 5.56 -14.46 12.58
C SER A 254 4.29 -14.77 13.37
N SER A 255 3.10 -14.45 12.82
CA SER A 255 1.80 -14.83 13.40
C SER A 255 1.50 -16.33 13.41
N ASP A 256 2.21 -17.11 12.59
CA ASP A 256 1.99 -18.56 12.47
C ASP A 256 2.84 -19.35 13.46
N SER A 257 3.80 -18.70 14.14
CA SER A 257 4.62 -19.31 15.17
C SER A 257 3.78 -19.52 16.45
N PRO A 258 3.58 -20.77 16.91
CA PRO A 258 2.65 -21.05 17.99
C PRO A 258 3.27 -20.79 19.37
N MET A 259 2.53 -20.11 20.24
CA MET A 259 2.72 -20.10 21.69
C MET A 259 1.38 -20.44 22.35
N SER A 260 1.32 -21.47 23.19
CA SER A 260 0.11 -21.78 23.93
C SER A 260 -0.13 -20.75 25.04
N LEU A 261 -1.40 -20.56 25.46
CA LEU A 261 -1.72 -19.71 26.61
C LEU A 261 -0.94 -20.13 27.87
N ARG A 262 -0.75 -21.43 28.08
CA ARG A 262 0.00 -21.97 29.22
C ARG A 262 1.46 -21.54 29.19
N GLU A 263 2.10 -21.65 28.03
CA GLU A 263 3.47 -21.18 27.77
C GLU A 263 3.56 -19.68 28.04
N MET A 264 2.68 -18.88 27.44
CA MET A 264 2.66 -17.43 27.64
C MET A 264 2.57 -17.03 29.12
N TRP A 265 1.65 -17.65 29.87
CA TRP A 265 1.52 -17.37 31.30
C TRP A 265 2.74 -17.81 32.10
N LYS A 266 3.39 -18.92 31.72
CA LYS A 266 4.64 -19.38 32.33
C LYS A 266 5.76 -18.40 32.07
N MET A 267 5.99 -17.99 30.81
CA MET A 267 7.01 -16.99 30.45
C MET A 267 6.78 -15.67 31.19
N ARG A 268 5.54 -15.19 31.26
CA ARG A 268 5.19 -13.99 32.02
C ARG A 268 5.43 -14.14 33.53
N GLY A 269 5.18 -15.33 34.06
CA GLY A 269 5.52 -15.69 35.44
C GLY A 269 7.02 -15.59 35.69
N GLN A 270 7.83 -16.17 34.81
CA GLN A 270 9.29 -16.09 34.89
C GLN A 270 9.78 -14.64 34.76
N ALA A 271 9.26 -13.85 33.83
CA ALA A 271 9.58 -12.43 33.72
C ALA A 271 9.23 -11.62 34.98
N LYS A 272 8.12 -11.94 35.67
CA LYS A 272 7.77 -11.31 36.95
C LYS A 272 8.74 -11.71 38.07
N GLU A 273 9.19 -12.94 38.07
CA GLU A 273 10.12 -13.45 39.09
C GLU A 273 11.53 -12.91 38.86
N ALA A 274 11.98 -12.83 37.60
CA ALA A 274 13.28 -12.26 37.23
C ALA A 274 13.42 -10.81 37.69
N LYS A 275 12.34 -10.01 37.65
CA LYS A 275 12.33 -8.63 38.19
C LYS A 275 12.66 -8.51 39.67
N LYS A 276 12.56 -9.60 40.44
CA LYS A 276 12.88 -9.63 41.87
C LYS A 276 14.32 -10.07 42.14
N THR A 277 15.04 -10.56 41.14
CA THR A 277 16.42 -11.03 41.26
C THR A 277 17.42 -9.96 40.81
N PRO A 278 18.66 -9.97 41.33
CA PRO A 278 19.74 -9.15 40.77
C PRO A 278 19.87 -9.36 39.25
N GLY A 279 20.14 -8.28 38.52
CA GLY A 279 20.22 -8.25 37.05
C GLY A 279 18.87 -8.32 36.31
N GLY A 280 17.77 -8.60 37.01
CA GLY A 280 16.43 -8.44 36.48
C GLY A 280 16.07 -9.37 35.32
N VAL A 281 15.17 -8.89 34.47
CA VAL A 281 14.76 -9.60 33.23
C VAL A 281 15.91 -9.66 32.25
N ASP A 282 16.68 -8.59 32.12
CA ASP A 282 17.74 -8.49 31.11
C ASP A 282 18.78 -9.59 31.32
N GLU A 283 19.29 -9.75 32.55
CA GLU A 283 20.23 -10.84 32.83
C GLU A 283 19.59 -12.22 32.61
N ALA A 284 18.33 -12.42 32.97
CA ALA A 284 17.64 -13.71 32.81
C ALA A 284 17.35 -14.08 31.34
N LYS A 285 17.32 -13.09 30.43
CA LYS A 285 17.22 -13.33 28.98
C LYS A 285 18.53 -13.83 28.38
N TYR A 286 19.68 -13.42 28.95
CA TYR A 286 21.01 -13.69 28.40
C TYR A 286 21.79 -14.76 29.17
N GLN A 287 21.41 -15.06 30.41
CA GLN A 287 22.01 -16.10 31.23
C GLN A 287 20.97 -17.14 31.62
N ARG A 288 21.29 -18.42 31.40
CA ARG A 288 20.38 -19.52 31.71
C ARG A 288 20.32 -19.75 33.22
N LYS A 289 19.25 -19.26 33.86
CA LYS A 289 19.01 -19.42 35.31
C LYS A 289 17.94 -20.49 35.60
N PRO A 290 18.09 -21.31 36.65
CA PRO A 290 17.06 -22.26 37.07
C PRO A 290 15.71 -21.57 37.31
N GLY A 291 14.65 -22.10 36.72
CA GLY A 291 13.31 -21.53 36.81
C GLY A 291 13.04 -20.35 35.87
N MET A 292 14.02 -19.93 35.06
CA MET A 292 13.90 -18.85 34.05
C MET A 292 14.19 -19.35 32.62
N GLU A 293 14.19 -20.67 32.40
CA GLU A 293 14.58 -21.27 31.13
C GLU A 293 13.68 -20.82 29.98
N MET A 294 12.39 -20.59 30.25
CA MET A 294 11.46 -20.15 29.21
C MET A 294 11.71 -18.68 28.82
N LEU A 295 12.06 -17.82 29.78
CA LEU A 295 12.44 -16.44 29.46
C LEU A 295 13.72 -16.40 28.61
N TYR A 296 14.68 -17.26 28.93
CA TYR A 296 15.92 -17.41 28.15
C TYR A 296 15.65 -17.95 26.74
N ASP A 297 14.88 -19.03 26.62
CA ASP A 297 14.61 -19.75 25.36
C ASP A 297 13.71 -18.99 24.37
N TRP A 298 12.95 -17.98 24.85
CA TRP A 298 11.97 -17.21 24.05
C TRP A 298 12.37 -15.74 23.87
N SER A 299 13.64 -15.41 24.09
CA SER A 299 14.25 -14.09 23.81
C SER A 299 15.43 -14.26 22.85
N ASN A 300 15.95 -13.15 22.31
CA ASN A 300 17.14 -13.03 21.44
C ASN A 300 18.10 -14.23 21.54
N PRO A 301 18.22 -15.06 20.51
CA PRO A 301 18.93 -16.33 20.59
C PRO A 301 20.45 -16.20 20.65
N ILE A 302 21.03 -15.06 20.23
CA ILE A 302 22.46 -14.81 20.39
C ILE A 302 22.70 -14.24 21.79
N LYS A 303 23.40 -15.00 22.63
CA LYS A 303 23.54 -14.71 24.07
C LYS A 303 24.88 -14.07 24.47
N GLY A 304 25.75 -13.84 23.51
CA GLY A 304 27.09 -13.27 23.71
C GLY A 304 27.42 -12.25 22.63
N ASP A 305 28.71 -12.02 22.42
CA ASP A 305 29.16 -11.04 21.44
C ASP A 305 28.70 -11.41 20.03
N LEU A 306 28.28 -10.39 19.27
CA LEU A 306 27.77 -10.54 17.90
C LEU A 306 28.94 -10.69 16.92
N THR A 307 29.94 -9.82 17.01
CA THR A 307 31.10 -9.71 16.12
C THR A 307 32.43 -9.86 16.87
N GLY A 308 33.51 -10.09 16.13
CA GLY A 308 34.87 -10.24 16.68
C GLY A 308 35.26 -11.69 17.03
N PRO A 309 36.50 -11.92 17.52
CA PRO A 309 36.97 -13.26 17.87
C PRO A 309 36.15 -13.90 18.99
N GLY A 310 35.63 -15.11 18.77
CA GLY A 310 34.82 -15.84 19.77
C GLY A 310 33.34 -15.44 19.79
N SER A 311 32.93 -14.51 18.93
CA SER A 311 31.54 -14.08 18.76
C SER A 311 30.70 -15.13 18.02
N TRP A 312 29.37 -14.99 18.05
CA TRP A 312 28.48 -15.85 17.25
C TRP A 312 28.83 -15.82 15.76
N LEU A 313 29.03 -14.64 15.18
CA LEU A 313 29.32 -14.50 13.75
C LEU A 313 30.63 -15.21 13.36
N SER A 314 31.63 -15.26 14.26
CA SER A 314 32.88 -16.00 14.01
C SER A 314 32.70 -17.52 13.91
N THR A 315 31.57 -18.05 14.41
CA THR A 315 31.21 -19.47 14.30
C THR A 315 30.50 -19.82 13.00
N VAL A 316 30.04 -18.82 12.23
CA VAL A 316 29.31 -19.00 10.97
C VAL A 316 30.24 -18.72 9.79
N SER A 317 30.42 -19.71 8.91
CA SER A 317 31.31 -19.57 7.75
C SER A 317 30.82 -18.46 6.81
N ALA A 318 31.74 -17.79 6.10
CA ALA A 318 31.36 -16.75 5.13
C ALA A 318 30.41 -17.27 4.03
N ALA A 319 30.54 -18.54 3.65
CA ALA A 319 29.65 -19.19 2.69
C ALA A 319 28.23 -19.34 3.27
N ASP A 320 28.10 -19.77 4.53
CA ASP A 320 26.81 -19.91 5.19
C ASP A 320 26.17 -18.55 5.43
N ARG A 321 26.95 -17.54 5.83
CA ARG A 321 26.46 -16.15 5.99
C ARG A 321 25.87 -15.58 4.70
N LYS A 322 26.57 -15.76 3.58
CA LYS A 322 26.05 -15.45 2.24
C LYS A 322 24.79 -16.26 1.93
N GLY A 323 24.79 -17.56 2.24
CA GLY A 323 23.64 -18.45 2.04
C GLY A 323 22.40 -18.02 2.84
N GLN A 324 22.58 -17.51 4.06
CA GLN A 324 21.51 -16.91 4.87
C GLN A 324 20.91 -15.69 4.17
N ALA A 325 21.75 -14.80 3.62
CA ALA A 325 21.28 -13.64 2.85
C ALA A 325 20.50 -14.06 1.59
N GLU A 326 21.01 -15.03 0.83
CA GLU A 326 20.31 -15.58 -0.35
C GLU A 326 18.97 -16.22 0.01
N LEU A 327 18.93 -17.01 1.09
CA LEU A 327 17.71 -17.64 1.57
C LEU A 327 16.68 -16.57 1.97
N LEU A 328 17.08 -15.57 2.75
CA LEU A 328 16.18 -14.51 3.20
C LEU A 328 15.61 -13.72 2.01
N LEU A 329 16.46 -13.27 1.09
CA LEU A 329 16.09 -12.29 0.06
C LEU A 329 15.33 -12.88 -1.13
N ARG A 330 15.61 -14.14 -1.50
CA ARG A 330 15.01 -14.81 -2.67
C ARG A 330 13.64 -15.43 -2.40
N GLN A 331 13.23 -15.52 -1.13
CA GLN A 331 11.90 -16.01 -0.77
C GLN A 331 10.81 -15.02 -1.19
N ASP A 332 9.65 -15.57 -1.56
CA ASP A 332 8.41 -14.82 -1.65
C ASP A 332 8.07 -14.19 -0.29
N ILE A 333 7.40 -13.04 -0.31
CA ILE A 333 6.90 -12.43 0.92
C ILE A 333 5.94 -13.36 1.68
N ALA A 334 6.09 -13.44 3.00
CA ALA A 334 5.06 -13.92 3.88
C ALA A 334 4.07 -12.78 4.15
N THR A 335 2.85 -12.91 3.61
CA THR A 335 1.84 -11.83 3.69
C THR A 335 0.47 -12.34 4.15
N ARG A 336 -0.21 -11.52 4.96
CA ARG A 336 -1.62 -11.70 5.33
C ARG A 336 -2.58 -11.18 4.25
N ALA A 337 -2.07 -10.44 3.26
CA ALA A 337 -2.83 -9.79 2.20
C ALA A 337 -2.68 -10.51 0.85
N ARG A 338 -2.66 -11.85 0.85
CA ARG A 338 -2.44 -12.64 -0.38
C ARG A 338 -3.38 -12.25 -1.54
N GLY A 339 -4.65 -11.94 -1.27
CA GLY A 339 -5.61 -11.55 -2.33
C GLY A 339 -5.40 -10.13 -2.87
N ALA A 340 -4.56 -9.32 -2.22
CA ALA A 340 -4.05 -8.09 -2.84
C ALA A 340 -3.12 -8.37 -4.02
N TYR A 341 -2.49 -9.54 -4.04
CA TYR A 341 -1.62 -10.01 -5.11
C TYR A 341 -2.34 -10.99 -6.04
N GLY A 342 -1.77 -11.18 -7.22
CA GLY A 342 -2.24 -12.19 -8.18
C GLY A 342 -1.77 -13.60 -7.81
N ALA A 343 -1.62 -14.46 -8.82
CA ALA A 343 -1.17 -15.84 -8.63
C ALA A 343 0.28 -15.97 -8.11
N THR A 344 1.07 -14.90 -8.16
CA THR A 344 2.49 -14.90 -7.80
C THR A 344 2.77 -13.75 -6.84
N LEU A 345 3.36 -14.08 -5.70
CA LEU A 345 3.83 -13.08 -4.73
C LEU A 345 5.17 -12.49 -5.17
N PRO A 346 5.46 -11.22 -4.86
CA PRO A 346 6.79 -10.68 -5.05
C PRO A 346 7.77 -11.34 -4.06
N THR A 347 9.03 -11.42 -4.47
CA THR A 347 10.13 -11.77 -3.57
C THR A 347 10.40 -10.64 -2.59
N ARG A 348 10.99 -10.94 -1.43
CA ARG A 348 11.44 -9.92 -0.48
C ARG A 348 12.42 -8.94 -1.13
N ALA A 349 13.32 -9.42 -1.99
CA ALA A 349 14.22 -8.55 -2.75
C ALA A 349 13.50 -7.56 -3.67
N GLU A 350 12.39 -7.95 -4.31
CA GLU A 350 11.58 -7.01 -5.11
C GLU A 350 10.94 -5.93 -4.23
N VAL A 351 10.40 -6.32 -3.07
CA VAL A 351 9.79 -5.36 -2.14
C VAL A 351 10.83 -4.44 -1.51
N ILE A 352 12.00 -4.97 -1.12
CA ILE A 352 13.14 -4.20 -0.59
C ILE A 352 13.63 -3.17 -1.62
N ARG A 353 13.75 -3.54 -2.90
CA ARG A 353 14.11 -2.58 -3.97
C ARG A 353 13.12 -1.43 -4.06
N SER A 354 11.82 -1.72 -4.01
CA SER A 354 10.78 -0.71 -4.04
C SER A 354 10.80 0.20 -2.81
N ALA A 355 10.98 -0.38 -1.61
CA ALA A 355 11.08 0.37 -0.37
C ALA A 355 12.31 1.27 -0.33
N ALA A 356 13.47 0.74 -0.67
CA ALA A 356 14.73 1.49 -0.71
C ALA A 356 14.63 2.68 -1.68
N LYS A 357 14.10 2.45 -2.89
CA LYS A 357 13.86 3.51 -3.88
C LYS A 357 12.89 4.58 -3.36
N ALA A 358 11.79 4.19 -2.72
CA ALA A 358 10.81 5.13 -2.16
C ALA A 358 11.42 6.02 -1.06
N HIS A 359 12.48 5.55 -0.41
CA HIS A 359 13.09 6.19 0.75
C HIS A 359 14.53 6.69 0.53
N ARG A 360 15.03 6.78 -0.71
CA ARG A 360 16.41 7.27 -1.01
C ARG A 360 17.48 6.45 -0.26
N LEU A 361 17.28 5.14 -0.21
CA LEU A 361 18.21 4.17 0.36
C LEU A 361 18.68 3.23 -0.76
N ASN A 362 19.79 2.54 -0.54
CA ASN A 362 20.15 1.38 -1.34
C ASN A 362 19.49 0.11 -0.75
N PRO A 363 19.09 -0.85 -1.60
CA PRO A 363 18.42 -2.06 -1.14
C PRO A 363 19.29 -2.94 -0.24
N GLU A 364 20.62 -2.92 -0.43
CA GLU A 364 21.56 -3.66 0.39
C GLU A 364 21.54 -3.25 1.86
N LEU A 365 21.38 -1.95 2.16
CA LEU A 365 21.31 -1.47 3.56
C LEU A 365 20.03 -1.94 4.24
N VAL A 366 18.88 -1.81 3.56
CA VAL A 366 17.59 -2.27 4.11
C VAL A 366 17.63 -3.78 4.35
N ALA A 367 18.20 -4.53 3.41
CA ALA A 367 18.42 -5.96 3.54
C ALA A 367 19.40 -6.31 4.68
N ALA A 368 20.45 -5.52 4.89
CA ALA A 368 21.44 -5.74 5.95
C ALA A 368 20.82 -5.62 7.34
N ILE A 369 20.00 -4.58 7.55
CA ILE A 369 19.25 -4.38 8.80
C ILE A 369 18.35 -5.59 9.04
N ILE A 370 17.54 -5.98 8.05
CA ILE A 370 16.67 -7.16 8.17
C ILE A 370 17.47 -8.44 8.43
N LEU A 371 18.60 -8.63 7.75
CA LEU A 371 19.41 -9.84 7.93
C LEU A 371 20.05 -9.90 9.32
N ALA A 372 20.54 -8.78 9.85
CA ALA A 372 21.07 -8.69 11.21
C ALA A 372 19.98 -9.05 12.24
N GLU A 373 18.81 -8.41 12.13
CA GLU A 373 17.64 -8.71 12.99
C GLU A 373 17.25 -10.19 12.89
N GLN A 374 17.21 -10.75 11.68
CA GLN A 374 16.79 -12.15 11.49
C GLN A 374 17.86 -13.16 11.91
N ARG A 375 19.14 -12.79 11.98
CA ARG A 375 20.19 -13.65 12.55
C ARG A 375 20.01 -13.77 14.05
N ASP A 376 19.72 -12.66 14.73
CA ASP A 376 19.36 -12.64 16.14
C ASP A 376 17.86 -12.82 16.38
N GLN A 377 17.18 -13.61 15.52
CA GLN A 377 15.77 -13.97 15.71
C GLN A 377 15.56 -15.48 15.73
N SER A 378 14.70 -15.92 16.66
CA SER A 378 14.26 -17.31 16.75
C SER A 378 12.77 -17.48 16.46
N LYS A 379 12.36 -18.71 16.12
CA LYS A 379 10.93 -19.04 15.95
C LYS A 379 10.13 -18.79 17.23
N ARG A 380 10.71 -19.06 18.40
CA ARG A 380 10.06 -18.82 19.70
C ARG A 380 9.89 -17.34 19.98
N GLU A 381 10.90 -16.54 19.71
CA GLU A 381 10.82 -15.08 19.89
C GLU A 381 9.73 -14.45 19.01
N ASP A 382 9.67 -14.82 17.72
CA ASP A 382 8.57 -14.42 16.82
C ASP A 382 7.17 -14.70 17.43
N ALA A 383 7.00 -15.89 18.03
CA ALA A 383 5.76 -16.27 18.69
C ALA A 383 5.52 -15.45 19.97
N ALA A 384 6.55 -15.22 20.78
CA ALA A 384 6.44 -14.46 22.02
C ALA A 384 5.99 -13.03 21.78
N ASP A 385 6.67 -12.32 20.88
CA ASP A 385 6.41 -10.90 20.64
C ASP A 385 5.02 -10.69 20.01
N PHE A 386 4.70 -11.47 18.98
CA PHE A 386 3.41 -11.36 18.32
C PHE A 386 2.25 -11.72 19.27
N GLN A 387 2.32 -12.85 19.97
CA GLN A 387 1.24 -13.29 20.85
C GLN A 387 1.08 -12.39 22.09
N SER A 388 2.18 -11.86 22.63
CA SER A 388 2.15 -10.89 23.73
C SER A 388 1.36 -9.64 23.35
N THR A 389 1.63 -9.06 22.17
CA THR A 389 0.87 -7.90 21.69
C THR A 389 -0.58 -8.26 21.41
N MET A 390 -0.83 -9.38 20.73
CA MET A 390 -2.19 -9.80 20.39
C MET A 390 -3.08 -10.01 21.62
N MET A 391 -2.53 -10.54 22.72
CA MET A 391 -3.29 -10.87 23.93
C MET A 391 -3.42 -9.72 24.93
N THR A 392 -2.53 -8.73 24.88
CA THR A 392 -2.44 -7.70 25.95
C THR A 392 -2.43 -6.26 25.44
N GLY A 393 -2.36 -6.05 24.12
CA GLY A 393 -2.19 -4.73 23.52
C GLY A 393 -0.84 -4.06 23.82
N ARG A 394 0.09 -4.75 24.50
CA ARG A 394 1.44 -4.24 24.78
C ARG A 394 2.28 -4.19 23.52
N THR A 395 3.17 -3.21 23.43
CA THR A 395 4.06 -3.06 22.29
C THR A 395 5.24 -4.02 22.40
N SER A 396 5.61 -4.60 21.26
CA SER A 396 6.77 -5.47 21.08
C SER A 396 7.34 -5.21 19.68
N SER A 397 8.54 -5.70 19.44
CA SER A 397 9.19 -5.68 18.13
C SER A 397 8.70 -6.85 17.30
N ILE A 398 8.29 -6.62 16.05
CA ILE A 398 7.60 -7.63 15.25
C ILE A 398 8.18 -7.70 13.84
N GLY A 399 8.30 -8.92 13.32
CA GLY A 399 8.55 -9.22 11.91
C GLY A 399 10.00 -9.05 11.48
N LEU A 400 10.20 -8.93 10.16
CA LEU A 400 11.52 -9.01 9.52
C LEU A 400 12.57 -8.07 10.11
N GLY A 401 12.24 -6.81 10.34
CA GLY A 401 13.16 -5.83 10.90
C GLY A 401 12.89 -5.48 12.36
N GLN A 402 12.18 -6.33 13.12
CA GLN A 402 11.94 -6.11 14.55
C GLN A 402 11.40 -4.69 14.88
N VAL A 403 10.45 -4.22 14.06
CA VAL A 403 9.88 -2.89 14.23
C VAL A 403 8.98 -2.86 15.46
N GLU A 404 9.22 -1.95 16.40
CA GLU A 404 8.34 -1.80 17.56
C GLU A 404 6.97 -1.24 17.14
N VAL A 405 5.88 -1.86 17.62
CA VAL A 405 4.49 -1.37 17.43
C VAL A 405 4.34 0.11 17.81
N LYS A 406 4.99 0.54 18.89
CA LYS A 406 4.99 1.94 19.34
C LYS A 406 5.64 2.85 18.30
N THR A 407 6.81 2.47 17.81
CA THR A 407 7.57 3.22 16.81
C THR A 407 6.80 3.31 15.50
N ALA A 408 6.19 2.20 15.05
CA ALA A 408 5.34 2.17 13.86
C ALA A 408 4.19 3.18 13.94
N ARG A 409 3.55 3.28 15.12
CA ARG A 409 2.50 4.26 15.40
C ARG A 409 3.02 5.70 15.41
N GLU A 410 4.00 5.98 16.27
CA GLU A 410 4.47 7.34 16.55
C GLU A 410 5.19 7.98 15.38
N LYS A 411 5.79 7.16 14.50
CA LYS A 411 6.51 7.61 13.31
C LYS A 411 5.70 7.44 12.02
N ASN A 412 4.43 7.01 12.14
CA ASN A 412 3.53 6.77 11.02
C ASN A 412 4.21 5.94 9.91
N LEU A 413 4.71 4.75 10.29
CA LEU A 413 5.59 3.97 9.43
C LEU A 413 4.89 3.33 8.22
N PHE A 414 3.56 3.31 8.20
CA PHE A 414 2.76 2.77 7.09
C PHE A 414 2.22 3.86 6.15
N ALA A 415 2.66 5.11 6.28
CA ALA A 415 2.10 6.23 5.53
C ALA A 415 2.14 6.03 4.00
N ASP A 416 3.11 5.25 3.54
CA ASP A 416 3.29 4.92 2.12
C ASP A 416 2.30 3.85 1.64
N GLN A 417 1.64 3.12 2.52
CA GLN A 417 0.90 1.89 2.18
C GLN A 417 -0.57 1.94 2.57
N VAL A 418 -0.98 2.95 3.33
CA VAL A 418 -2.35 3.06 3.85
C VAL A 418 -2.91 4.48 3.70
N SER A 419 -4.24 4.57 3.63
CA SER A 419 -4.97 5.83 3.56
C SER A 419 -4.75 6.71 4.79
N THR A 420 -4.93 8.03 4.66
CA THR A 420 -4.87 8.99 5.76
C THR A 420 -5.85 8.65 6.87
N SER A 421 -7.03 8.12 6.52
CA SER A 421 -8.03 7.64 7.49
C SER A 421 -7.50 6.47 8.32
N MET A 422 -6.83 5.51 7.69
CA MET A 422 -6.19 4.38 8.37
C MET A 422 -5.00 4.86 9.22
N GLN A 423 -4.17 5.78 8.71
CA GLN A 423 -3.08 6.38 9.48
C GLN A 423 -3.59 7.06 10.75
N THR A 424 -4.68 7.83 10.63
CA THR A 424 -5.33 8.50 11.77
C THR A 424 -5.84 7.50 12.80
N TRP A 425 -6.47 6.42 12.33
CA TRP A 425 -6.97 5.37 13.22
C TRP A 425 -5.82 4.62 13.93
N LEU A 426 -4.78 4.24 13.19
CA LEU A 426 -3.60 3.56 13.74
C LEU A 426 -2.85 4.43 14.76
N ALA A 427 -2.87 5.76 14.60
CA ALA A 427 -2.27 6.70 15.54
C ALA A 427 -2.96 6.71 16.92
N GLY A 428 -4.19 6.23 17.04
CA GLY A 428 -4.85 6.03 18.33
C GLY A 428 -4.04 5.06 19.19
N ASN A 429 -3.70 5.38 20.44
CA ASN A 429 -3.01 4.46 21.34
C ASN A 429 -4.03 3.55 22.05
N THR A 430 -4.66 2.65 21.29
CA THR A 430 -5.65 1.68 21.80
C THR A 430 -5.12 0.26 21.65
N GLU A 431 -5.72 -0.69 22.38
CA GLU A 431 -5.40 -2.11 22.21
C GLU A 431 -5.68 -2.57 20.78
N THR A 432 -6.80 -2.16 20.20
CA THR A 432 -7.22 -2.52 18.84
C THR A 432 -6.28 -1.98 17.75
N SER A 433 -5.79 -0.75 17.89
CA SER A 433 -4.82 -0.20 16.95
C SER A 433 -3.46 -0.87 17.09
N ASN A 434 -2.99 -1.13 18.32
CA ASN A 434 -1.74 -1.84 18.56
C ASN A 434 -1.78 -3.26 17.97
N GLN A 435 -2.89 -3.98 18.14
CA GLN A 435 -3.12 -5.29 17.52
C GLN A 435 -3.12 -5.22 15.99
N ALA A 436 -3.73 -4.19 15.40
CA ALA A 436 -3.72 -4.03 13.95
C ALA A 436 -2.33 -3.68 13.41
N ILE A 437 -1.58 -2.80 14.09
CA ILE A 437 -0.18 -2.52 13.76
C ILE A 437 0.64 -3.81 13.84
N ALA A 438 0.47 -4.62 14.89
CA ALA A 438 1.16 -5.90 15.01
C ALA A 438 0.84 -6.85 13.86
N GLN A 439 -0.42 -6.96 13.45
CA GLN A 439 -0.82 -7.76 12.29
C GLN A 439 -0.23 -7.24 10.98
N MET A 440 -0.12 -5.91 10.82
CA MET A 440 0.54 -5.30 9.67
C MET A 440 2.03 -5.61 9.68
N LEU A 441 2.74 -5.40 10.80
CA LEU A 441 4.17 -5.70 10.94
C LEU A 441 4.51 -7.19 10.76
N ALA A 442 3.55 -8.09 10.98
CA ALA A 442 3.73 -9.52 10.70
C ALA A 442 3.67 -9.87 9.20
N SER A 443 3.25 -8.94 8.34
CA SER A 443 3.30 -9.10 6.87
C SER A 443 4.56 -8.42 6.33
N ASP A 444 5.37 -9.17 5.59
CA ASP A 444 6.71 -8.77 5.16
C ASP A 444 6.72 -7.42 4.43
N GLU A 445 5.75 -7.14 3.56
CA GLU A 445 5.72 -5.91 2.77
C GLU A 445 5.47 -4.65 3.61
N PHE A 446 4.69 -4.77 4.67
CA PHE A 446 4.46 -3.66 5.60
C PHE A 446 5.68 -3.48 6.49
N ASN A 447 6.30 -4.58 6.90
CA ASN A 447 7.50 -4.55 7.72
C ASN A 447 8.69 -3.93 6.96
N ILE A 448 8.97 -4.40 5.75
CA ILE A 448 10.07 -3.91 4.90
C ILE A 448 9.94 -2.39 4.64
N PHE A 449 8.74 -1.91 4.34
CA PHE A 449 8.51 -0.47 4.16
C PHE A 449 8.64 0.30 5.46
N ALA A 450 8.17 -0.25 6.59
CA ALA A 450 8.37 0.35 7.89
C ALA A 450 9.86 0.50 8.24
N VAL A 451 10.68 -0.54 7.97
CA VAL A 451 12.15 -0.51 8.15
C VAL A 451 12.77 0.58 7.29
N ALA A 452 12.49 0.59 5.99
CA ALA A 452 13.07 1.57 5.06
C ALA A 452 12.67 3.01 5.42
N ARG A 453 11.40 3.23 5.77
CA ARG A 453 10.90 4.53 6.20
C ARG A 453 11.54 4.97 7.51
N TYR A 454 11.67 4.07 8.48
CA TYR A 454 12.30 4.38 9.76
C TYR A 454 13.79 4.71 9.59
N LEU A 455 14.54 3.92 8.84
CA LEU A 455 15.93 4.21 8.49
C LEU A 455 16.08 5.60 7.86
N ARG A 456 15.18 5.97 6.94
CA ARG A 456 15.20 7.30 6.32
C ARG A 456 14.92 8.41 7.33
N LEU A 457 13.96 8.22 8.25
CA LEU A 457 13.69 9.18 9.32
C LEU A 457 14.89 9.35 10.26
N VAL A 458 15.53 8.25 10.66
CA VAL A 458 16.73 8.26 11.51
C VAL A 458 17.87 8.97 10.78
N ALA A 459 18.12 8.65 9.52
CA ALA A 459 19.16 9.29 8.72
C ALA A 459 18.89 10.80 8.50
N ASP A 460 17.65 11.19 8.20
CA ASP A 460 17.29 12.61 8.05
C ASP A 460 17.46 13.37 9.38
N GLN A 461 17.14 12.74 10.52
CA GLN A 461 17.43 13.31 11.83
C GLN A 461 18.95 13.49 12.05
N GLY A 462 19.75 12.48 11.72
CA GLY A 462 21.21 12.51 11.83
C GLY A 462 21.86 13.63 11.04
N ALA A 463 21.38 13.85 9.81
CA ALA A 463 21.87 14.91 8.94
C ALA A 463 21.71 16.32 9.51
N THR A 464 20.83 16.51 10.50
CA THR A 464 20.63 17.79 11.19
C THR A 464 21.48 17.95 12.46
N LYS A 465 22.19 16.90 12.88
CA LYS A 465 23.01 16.92 14.09
C LYS A 465 24.37 17.56 13.82
N SER A 466 24.93 18.12 14.88
CA SER A 466 26.33 18.53 14.92
C SER A 466 27.14 17.44 15.61
N LEU A 467 28.20 16.96 14.96
CA LEU A 467 29.10 15.95 15.55
C LEU A 467 29.74 16.46 16.86
N ALA A 468 29.97 17.78 16.99
CA ALA A 468 30.48 18.38 18.23
C ALA A 468 29.51 18.25 19.42
N ALA A 469 28.22 18.02 19.16
CA ALA A 469 27.20 17.78 20.20
C ALA A 469 27.03 16.29 20.53
N LEU A 470 27.79 15.41 19.88
CA LEU A 470 27.74 13.96 20.01
C LEU A 470 29.15 13.42 20.30
N PRO A 471 29.73 13.70 21.49
CA PRO A 471 31.12 13.36 21.81
C PRO A 471 31.44 11.86 21.71
N ASN A 472 30.52 10.96 22.08
CA ASN A 472 30.76 9.52 21.96
C ASN A 472 30.77 9.10 20.49
N THR A 473 29.83 9.62 19.70
CA THR A 473 29.80 9.43 18.25
C THR A 473 31.06 9.96 17.58
N ALA A 474 31.53 11.15 17.97
CA ALA A 474 32.75 11.77 17.47
C ALA A 474 34.01 10.95 17.82
N ALA A 475 34.03 10.33 19.01
CA ALA A 475 35.11 9.47 19.45
C ALA A 475 35.14 8.14 18.67
N ALA A 476 33.97 7.53 18.44
CA ALA A 476 33.86 6.27 17.71
C ALA A 476 34.07 6.42 16.20
N PHE A 477 33.61 7.52 15.62
CA PHE A 477 33.66 7.79 14.17
C PHE A 477 34.33 9.14 13.90
N PRO A 478 35.65 9.26 14.11
CA PRO A 478 36.36 10.52 13.96
C PRO A 478 36.29 11.04 12.53
N GLY A 479 35.64 12.19 12.34
CA GLY A 479 35.53 12.84 11.02
C GLY A 479 34.35 12.36 10.16
N ILE A 480 33.39 11.62 10.72
CA ILE A 480 32.17 11.26 9.99
C ILE A 480 31.38 12.51 9.57
N ASP A 481 30.97 12.54 8.30
CA ASP A 481 30.13 13.62 7.76
C ASP A 481 28.66 13.27 7.88
N LEU A 482 28.04 13.66 9.00
CA LEU A 482 26.62 13.40 9.24
C LEU A 482 25.71 14.00 8.15
N THR A 483 26.12 15.05 7.46
CA THR A 483 25.29 15.68 6.41
C THR A 483 25.05 14.75 5.22
N ARG A 484 25.95 13.78 5.01
CA ARG A 484 25.82 12.74 3.98
C ARG A 484 24.58 11.89 4.15
N TYR A 485 24.06 11.75 5.37
CA TYR A 485 22.79 11.06 5.58
C TYR A 485 21.65 11.71 4.80
N ALA A 486 21.63 13.02 4.57
CA ALA A 486 20.58 13.68 3.79
C ALA A 486 20.56 13.24 2.31
N ALA A 487 21.64 12.68 1.79
CA ALA A 487 21.74 12.19 0.42
C ALA A 487 21.22 10.75 0.28
N ASP A 488 21.34 10.20 -0.92
CA ASP A 488 21.08 8.80 -1.20
C ASP A 488 22.13 7.89 -0.53
N ALA A 489 21.68 6.77 0.03
CA ALA A 489 22.55 5.86 0.79
C ALA A 489 23.62 5.15 -0.05
N SER A 490 23.51 5.16 -1.39
CA SER A 490 24.60 4.69 -2.27
C SER A 490 25.92 5.42 -2.06
N THR A 491 25.87 6.63 -1.48
CA THR A 491 27.08 7.36 -1.14
C THR A 491 27.65 6.93 0.21
N TRP A 492 26.91 6.31 1.12
CA TRP A 492 27.35 6.12 2.51
C TRP A 492 28.56 5.20 2.62
N THR A 493 29.50 5.54 3.51
CA THR A 493 30.66 4.70 3.82
C THR A 493 30.31 3.62 4.85
N ASP A 494 31.20 2.68 5.08
CA ASP A 494 31.03 1.64 6.10
C ASP A 494 30.82 2.24 7.51
N ASP A 495 31.48 3.36 7.86
CA ASP A 495 31.21 4.09 9.11
C ASP A 495 29.77 4.61 9.20
N HIS A 496 29.20 5.08 8.08
CA HIS A 496 27.80 5.53 8.05
C HIS A 496 26.84 4.33 8.18
N VAL A 497 27.18 3.18 7.58
CA VAL A 497 26.38 1.94 7.73
C VAL A 497 26.43 1.43 9.17
N THR A 498 27.62 1.45 9.79
CA THR A 498 27.84 1.03 11.17
C THR A 498 27.07 1.95 12.14
N LEU A 499 27.23 3.26 11.99
CA LEU A 499 26.55 4.23 12.84
C LEU A 499 25.03 4.16 12.67
N ILE A 500 24.49 4.15 11.44
CA ILE A 500 23.03 4.06 11.26
C ILE A 500 22.46 2.74 11.80
N GLY A 501 23.22 1.64 11.76
CA GLY A 501 22.86 0.38 12.39
C GLY A 501 22.76 0.50 13.91
N SER A 502 23.73 1.16 14.56
CA SER A 502 23.67 1.50 15.99
C SER A 502 22.43 2.34 16.32
N GLU A 503 22.16 3.38 15.54
CA GLU A 503 21.03 4.30 15.75
C GLU A 503 19.65 3.70 15.41
N TYR A 504 19.61 2.58 14.69
CA TYR A 504 18.37 1.86 14.38
C TYR A 504 17.88 1.04 15.58
N THR A 505 18.79 0.32 16.24
CA THR A 505 18.45 -0.56 17.37
C THR A 505 18.32 0.19 18.70
N SER A 506 18.90 1.39 18.80
CA SER A 506 18.88 2.21 20.01
C SER A 506 17.97 3.44 19.82
N LYS A 507 17.97 4.33 20.83
CA LYS A 507 17.27 5.60 20.70
C LYS A 507 18.07 6.52 19.75
N PRO A 508 17.49 6.99 18.64
CA PRO A 508 18.26 7.71 17.64
C PRO A 508 18.87 9.03 18.13
N TRP A 509 20.17 9.16 17.93
CA TRP A 509 21.00 10.35 18.10
C TRP A 509 20.97 10.93 19.51
N ASP A 510 20.94 10.06 20.51
CA ASP A 510 21.09 10.41 21.93
C ASP A 510 22.53 10.22 22.46
N ASP A 511 23.46 9.88 21.55
CA ASP A 511 24.89 9.64 21.81
C ASP A 511 25.19 8.38 22.66
N ALA A 512 24.20 7.50 22.84
CA ALA A 512 24.37 6.17 23.43
C ALA A 512 24.46 5.09 22.33
N LEU A 513 25.69 4.78 21.93
CA LEU A 513 25.96 3.90 20.78
C LEU A 513 25.82 2.41 21.13
N SER A 514 25.22 1.66 20.21
CA SER A 514 25.20 0.20 20.19
C SER A 514 26.20 -0.32 19.15
N LEU A 515 27.50 -0.05 19.36
CA LEU A 515 28.54 -0.33 18.36
C LEU A 515 28.61 -1.80 17.93
N GLY A 516 28.45 -2.75 18.86
CA GLY A 516 28.41 -4.17 18.52
C GLY A 516 27.28 -4.54 17.55
N TRP A 517 26.14 -3.86 17.64
CA TRP A 517 25.05 -4.02 16.67
C TRP A 517 25.36 -3.32 15.34
N GLY A 518 25.95 -2.13 15.40
CA GLY A 518 26.44 -1.41 14.20
C GLY A 518 27.40 -2.26 13.36
N ASP A 519 28.39 -2.88 14.01
CA ASP A 519 29.35 -3.76 13.34
C ASP A 519 28.66 -5.03 12.78
N PHE A 520 27.69 -5.57 13.51
CA PHE A 520 26.91 -6.73 13.06
C PHE A 520 26.08 -6.42 11.81
N VAL A 521 25.50 -5.22 11.73
CA VAL A 521 24.82 -4.70 10.54
C VAL A 521 25.81 -4.49 9.39
N LEU A 522 27.01 -3.98 9.66
CA LEU A 522 28.03 -3.80 8.62
C LEU A 522 28.45 -5.14 8.00
N GLU A 523 28.68 -6.16 8.82
CA GLU A 523 28.99 -7.51 8.33
C GLU A 523 27.82 -8.10 7.51
N ALA A 524 26.58 -7.91 7.97
CA ALA A 524 25.39 -8.29 7.21
C ALA A 524 25.31 -7.53 5.86
N TYR A 525 25.71 -6.26 5.82
CA TYR A 525 25.77 -5.47 4.60
C TYR A 525 26.79 -6.01 3.59
N HIS A 526 27.97 -6.42 4.06
CA HIS A 526 28.97 -7.08 3.22
C HIS A 526 28.48 -8.45 2.72
N ASP A 527 27.84 -9.25 3.58
CA ASP A 527 27.27 -10.55 3.20
C ASP A 527 26.15 -10.41 2.14
N VAL A 528 25.27 -9.40 2.28
CA VAL A 528 24.22 -9.09 1.30
C VAL A 528 24.83 -8.69 -0.05
N LYS A 529 25.89 -7.87 -0.06
CA LYS A 529 26.62 -7.53 -1.28
C LYS A 529 27.26 -8.76 -1.92
N ALA A 530 27.84 -9.67 -1.13
CA ALA A 530 28.44 -10.91 -1.60
C ALA A 530 27.40 -11.91 -2.16
N ALA A 531 26.15 -11.83 -1.71
CA ALA A 531 25.03 -12.61 -2.22
C ALA A 531 24.60 -12.19 -3.64
N ALA A 532 24.93 -10.97 -4.07
CA ALA A 532 24.65 -10.45 -5.42
C ALA A 532 23.18 -10.66 -5.86
N VAL A 533 22.23 -10.38 -4.96
CA VAL A 533 20.79 -10.54 -5.22
C VAL A 533 20.18 -9.30 -5.89
N PHE A 534 20.74 -8.11 -5.63
CA PHE A 534 20.23 -6.82 -6.09
C PHE A 534 20.80 -6.36 -7.43
#